data_AF-A0A6N7FME1-F1
#
_entry.id   AF-A0A6N7FME1-F1
#
_cell.length_a   1.000
_cell.length_b   1.000
_cell.length_c   1.000
_cell.angle_alpha   90.00
_cell.angle_beta   90.00
_cell.angle_gamma   90.00
#
_symmetry.space_group_name_H-M   'P 1'
#
loop_
_entity.id
_entity.type
_entity.pdbx_description
1 polymer ?
#
loop_
_entity_poly.entity_id
_entity_poly.type
_entity_poly.pdbx_seq_one_letter_code
_entity_poly.pdbx_strand_id
1 'polypeptide(L)' 'MRDKGCPAGCEADIVTIALRGASGCDITLTSCSGCDHRWWRRDGALVELHDLLDELSPAALRRVS' A
#
# COMPACT_ATOMS: atom_id res chain seq x y z
N MET A 1 -1.02 9.81 11.13
CA MET A 1 -0.90 8.61 11.99
C MET A 1 0.50 8.06 11.78
N ARG A 2 1.34 7.90 12.81
CA ARG A 2 2.73 7.44 12.68
C ARG A 2 2.74 5.91 12.58
N ASP A 3 3.19 5.35 11.46
CA ASP A 3 3.52 3.92 11.37
C ASP A 3 4.67 3.61 12.33
N LYS A 4 4.41 2.79 13.35
CA LYS A 4 5.41 2.36 14.34
C LYS A 4 6.17 1.15 13.80
N GLY A 5 7.14 1.41 12.93
CA GLY A 5 8.18 0.44 12.59
C GLY A 5 7.76 -0.69 11.65
N CYS A 6 8.73 -1.56 11.34
CA CYS A 6 8.52 -2.68 10.44
C CYS A 6 7.75 -3.82 11.13
N PRO A 7 6.70 -4.39 10.49
CA PRO A 7 5.98 -5.54 11.02
C PRO A 7 6.86 -6.77 11.27
N ALA A 8 7.95 -6.91 10.51
CA ALA A 8 8.93 -7.99 10.69
C ALA A 8 9.89 -7.76 11.87
N GLY A 9 9.73 -6.69 12.65
CA GLY A 9 10.58 -6.37 13.80
C GLY A 9 11.91 -5.72 13.43
N CYS A 10 12.08 -5.25 12.20
CA CYS A 10 13.25 -4.46 11.79
C CYS A 10 13.21 -3.07 12.46
N GLU A 11 14.35 -2.59 12.97
CA GLU A 11 14.51 -1.23 13.51
C GLU A 11 15.10 -0.24 12.46
N ALA A 12 14.92 -0.53 11.18
CA ALA A 12 15.41 0.32 10.10
C ALA A 12 14.36 1.33 9.63
N ASP A 13 14.80 2.29 8.82
CA ASP A 13 13.92 3.31 8.25
C ASP A 13 12.81 2.72 7.38
N ILE A 14 11.67 3.38 7.41
CA ILE A 14 10.50 3.02 6.63
C ILE A 14 10.32 4.02 5.48
N VAL A 15 10.26 3.51 4.25
CA VAL A 15 9.97 4.30 3.05
C VAL A 15 8.50 4.12 2.72
N THR A 16 7.79 5.22 2.45
CA THR A 16 6.37 5.20 2.07
C THR A 16 6.16 5.96 0.77
N ILE A 17 5.44 5.34 -0.16
CA ILE A 17 5.03 5.91 -1.44
C ILE A 17 3.51 5.97 -1.44
N ALA A 18 2.95 7.17 -1.64
CA ALA A 18 1.52 7.35 -1.83
C ALA A 18 1.15 7.28 -3.32
N LEU A 19 0.08 6.54 -3.59
CA LEU A 19 -0.51 6.31 -4.90
C LEU A 19 -1.99 6.68 -4.80
N ARG A 20 -2.53 7.30 -5.85
CA ARG A 20 -3.97 7.56 -5.91
C ARG A 20 -4.62 6.49 -6.77
N GLY A 21 -5.53 5.72 -6.16
CA GLY A 21 -6.32 4.71 -6.84
C GLY A 21 -7.30 5.35 -7.82
N ALA A 22 -7.69 4.60 -8.85
CA ALA A 22 -8.62 5.09 -9.87
C ALA A 22 -10.05 5.33 -9.33
N SER A 23 -10.42 4.66 -8.26
CA SER A 23 -11.66 4.88 -7.51
C SER A 23 -11.58 6.09 -6.57
N GLY A 24 -10.45 6.80 -6.53
CA GLY A 24 -10.21 7.94 -5.65
C GLY A 24 -9.72 7.57 -4.24
N CYS A 25 -9.53 6.28 -3.94
CA CYS A 25 -8.94 5.82 -2.69
C CYS A 25 -7.45 6.17 -2.60
N ASP A 26 -6.96 6.37 -1.38
CA ASP A 26 -5.54 6.59 -1.12
C ASP A 26 -4.87 5.25 -0.85
N ILE A 27 -3.90 4.90 -1.68
CA ILE A 27 -3.11 3.67 -1.58
C ILE A 27 -1.72 4.06 -1.14
N THR A 28 -1.16 3.39 -0.14
CA THR A 28 0.25 3.53 0.21
C THR A 28 0.99 2.21 0.13
N LEU A 29 2.13 2.22 -0.56
CA LEU A 29 3.14 1.18 -0.45
C LEU A 29 4.15 1.61 0.60
N THR A 30 4.40 0.73 1.56
CA THR A 30 5.40 0.96 2.59
C THR A 30 6.44 -0.17 2.57
N SER A 31 7.72 0.16 2.70
CA SER A 31 8.82 -0.81 2.76
C SER A 31 9.82 -0.50 3.89
N CYS A 32 10.36 -1.55 4.52
CA CYS A 32 11.51 -1.42 5.44
C CYS A 32 12.82 -1.44 4.65
N SER A 33 13.70 -0.46 4.87
CA SER A 33 15.01 -0.37 4.21
C SER A 33 16.00 -1.46 4.66
N GLY A 34 15.79 -2.06 5.84
CA GLY A 34 16.68 -3.07 6.41
C GLY A 34 16.37 -4.52 6.01
N CYS A 35 15.09 -4.88 5.82
CA CYS A 35 14.69 -6.26 5.51
C CYS A 35 13.86 -6.40 4.23
N ASP A 36 13.58 -5.30 3.54
CA ASP A 36 12.75 -5.25 2.32
C ASP A 36 11.33 -5.83 2.51
N HIS A 37 10.85 -5.94 3.76
CA HIS A 37 9.47 -6.27 4.02
C HIS A 37 8.58 -5.14 3.51
N ARG A 38 7.54 -5.50 2.74
CA ARG A 38 6.64 -4.58 2.07
C ARG A 38 5.21 -4.85 2.48
N TRP A 39 4.45 -3.80 2.66
CA TRP A 39 3.04 -3.88 2.97
C TRP A 39 2.28 -2.72 2.36
N TRP A 40 0.97 -2.91 2.23
CA TRP A 40 0.10 -1.97 1.56
C TRP A 40 -0.98 -1.47 2.51
N ARG A 41 -1.35 -0.20 2.37
CA ARG A 41 -2.55 0.32 3.00
C ARG A 41 -3.48 0.92 1.96
N ARG A 42 -4.77 0.80 2.22
CA ARG A 42 -5.85 1.48 1.50
C ARG A 42 -6.65 2.30 2.50
N ASP A 43 -6.77 3.60 2.27
CA ASP A 43 -7.46 4.55 3.15
C ASP A 43 -7.01 4.39 4.63
N GLY A 44 -5.72 4.08 4.82
CA GLY A 44 -5.08 3.85 6.12
C GLY A 44 -5.16 2.41 6.66
N ALA A 45 -6.04 1.55 6.14
CA ALA A 45 -6.17 0.15 6.56
C ALA A 45 -5.13 -0.75 5.87
N LEU A 46 -4.51 -1.68 6.61
CA LEU A 46 -3.61 -2.68 6.04
C LEU A 46 -4.40 -3.63 5.13
N VAL A 47 -3.90 -3.85 3.92
CA VAL A 47 -4.55 -4.71 2.92
C VAL A 47 -3.52 -5.61 2.25
N GLU A 48 -3.98 -6.75 1.73
CA GLU A 48 -3.15 -7.63 0.93
C GLU A 48 -2.98 -7.09 -0.49
N LEU A 49 -1.86 -7.42 -1.13
CA LEU A 49 -1.58 -6.94 -2.49
C LEU A 49 -2.63 -7.44 -3.49
N HIS A 50 -3.14 -8.67 -3.33
CA HIS A 50 -4.11 -9.22 -4.28
C HIS A 50 -5.43 -8.44 -4.27
N ASP A 51 -5.91 -8.03 -3.09
CA ASP A 51 -7.11 -7.19 -2.96
C ASP A 51 -6.95 -5.84 -3.68
N LEU A 52 -5.74 -5.26 -3.62
CA LEU A 52 -5.42 -4.03 -4.33
C LEU A 52 -5.33 -4.19 -5.86
N LEU A 53 -4.77 -5.31 -6.32
CA LEU A 53 -4.57 -5.54 -7.76
C LEU A 53 -5.90 -5.71 -8.50
N ASP A 54 -6.92 -6.26 -7.86
CA ASP A 54 -8.26 -6.37 -8.44
C ASP A 54 -8.85 -4.98 -8.79
N GLU A 55 -8.56 -3.96 -7.99
CA GLU A 55 -8.98 -2.57 -8.22
C GLU A 55 -8.15 -1.84 -9.28
N LEU A 56 -6.87 -2.20 -9.41
CA LEU A 56 -5.99 -1.67 -10.44
C LEU A 56 -6.12 -2.42 -11.77
N SER A 57 -6.93 -3.48 -11.82
CA SER A 57 -7.14 -4.24 -13.04
C SER A 57 -7.76 -3.38 -14.14
N PRO A 58 -7.38 -3.58 -15.42
CA PRO A 58 -7.99 -2.87 -16.54
C PRO A 58 -9.52 -2.98 -16.59
N ALA A 59 -10.07 -4.06 -16.06
CA ALA A 59 -11.51 -4.27 -15.95
C ALA A 59 -12.16 -3.32 -14.92
N ALA A 60 -11.50 -3.07 -13.79
CA ALA A 60 -11.95 -2.10 -12.78
C ALA A 60 -11.77 -0.66 -13.27
N LEU A 61 -10.65 -0.35 -13.94
CA LEU A 61 -10.36 0.97 -14.51
C LEU A 61 -11.43 1.42 -15.53
N ARG A 62 -11.97 0.50 -16.32
CA ARG A 62 -13.03 0.79 -17.32
C ARG A 62 -14.40 1.11 -16.72
N ARG A 63 -14.66 0.79 -15.45
CA ARG A 63 -15.95 1.06 -14.79
C ARG A 63 -16.09 2.49 -14.27
N VAL A 64 -14.98 3.22 -14.19
CA VAL A 64 -14.93 4.60 -13.67
C VAL A 64 -14.81 5.63 -14.83
N SER A 65 -14.82 5.15 -16.08
CA SER A 65 -14.69 5.96 -17.31
C SER A 65 -16.05 6.37 -17.89
#